data_AF-A0A432EWU1-F1
#
_entry.id   AF-A0A432EWU1-F1
#
_cell.length_a   1.000
_cell.length_b   1.000
_cell.length_c   1.000
_cell.angle_alpha   90.00
_cell.angle_beta   90.00
_cell.angle_gamma   90.00
#
_symmetry.space_group_name_H-M   'P 1'
#
loop_
_entity.id
_entity.type
_entity.pdbx_description
1 polymer ?
#
loop_
_entity_poly.entity_id
_entity_poly.type
_entity_poly.pdbx_seq_one_letter_code
_entity_poly.pdbx_strand_id
1 'polypeptide(L)' 'MSHWQTGVDVGGTNTDFLFLNRQTGEYKVEKLSTTSDQSLAVIQGIESGPSPVAELAAVVHGTTIATNAVLERKGA' A
#
# COMPACT_ATOMS: atom_id res chain seq x y z
N MET A 1 13.20 15.97 -8.53
CA MET A 1 12.86 14.57 -8.20
C MET A 1 11.79 14.63 -7.14
N SER A 2 10.70 13.90 -7.28
CA SER A 2 9.65 13.92 -6.27
C SER A 2 10.17 13.25 -4.97
N HIS A 3 9.82 13.81 -3.82
CA HIS A 3 10.20 13.26 -2.50
C HIS A 3 9.06 12.44 -1.89
N TRP A 4 8.17 11.92 -2.75
CA TRP A 4 7.04 11.11 -2.33
C TRP A 4 7.49 9.69 -2.02
N GLN A 5 6.99 9.16 -0.91
CA GLN A 5 7.07 7.76 -0.54
C GLN A 5 5.66 7.27 -0.21
N THR A 6 5.41 5.99 -0.39
CA THR A 6 4.11 5.41 0.00
C THR A 6 4.29 4.25 0.96
N GLY A 7 3.50 4.26 2.03
CA GLY A 7 3.28 3.09 2.88
C GLY A 7 2.01 2.38 2.45
N VAL A 8 2.05 1.06 2.34
CA VAL A 8 0.93 0.19 1.94
C VAL A 8 0.67 -0.82 3.05
N ASP A 9 -0.57 -0.96 3.50
CA ASP A 9 -1.00 -2.03 4.40
C ASP A 9 -2.08 -2.89 3.73
N VAL A 10 -1.75 -4.15 3.47
CA VAL A 10 -2.67 -5.10 2.84
C VAL A 10 -3.39 -5.92 3.91
N GLY A 11 -4.67 -5.62 4.10
CA GLY A 11 -5.62 -6.37 4.92
C GLY A 11 -6.31 -7.50 4.16
N GLY A 12 -7.23 -8.20 4.83
CA GLY A 12 -8.14 -9.15 4.18
C GLY A 12 -9.38 -8.50 3.55
N THR A 13 -9.65 -7.23 3.87
CA THR A 13 -10.86 -6.50 3.41
C THR A 13 -10.51 -5.20 2.72
N ASN A 14 -9.54 -4.46 3.25
CA ASN A 14 -9.09 -3.20 2.69
C ASN A 14 -7.57 -3.19 2.54
N THR A 15 -7.10 -2.48 1.54
CA THR A 15 -5.71 -2.10 1.35
C THR A 15 -5.61 -0.59 1.54
N ASP A 16 -4.80 -0.19 2.51
CA ASP A 16 -4.63 1.19 2.95
C ASP A 16 -3.30 1.78 2.46
N PHE A 17 -3.31 3.05 2.06
CA PHE A 17 -2.15 3.76 1.52
C PHE A 17 -1.93 5.09 2.24
N LEU A 18 -0.67 5.40 2.55
CA LEU A 18 -0.21 6.71 3.00
C LEU A 18 0.90 7.20 2.07
N PHE A 19 0.62 8.24 1.29
CA PHE A 19 1.64 8.97 0.53
C PHE A 19 2.16 10.12 1.38
N LEU A 20 3.48 10.26 1.47
CA LEU A 20 4.15 11.33 2.21
C LEU A 20 5.22 11.99 1.35
N ASN A 21 5.11 13.30 1.16
CA ASN A 21 6.19 14.11 0.61
C ASN A 21 7.16 14.45 1.74
N ARG A 22 8.34 13.82 1.74
CA ARG A 22 9.31 14.00 2.83
C ARG A 22 9.96 15.38 2.87
N GLN A 23 9.84 16.18 1.82
CA GLN A 23 10.38 17.53 1.78
C GLN A 23 9.39 18.56 2.36
N THR A 24 8.12 18.47 1.98
CA THR A 24 7.08 19.44 2.37
C THR A 24 6.28 19.01 3.59
N GLY A 25 6.24 17.71 3.89
CA GLY A 25 5.37 17.12 4.91
C GLY A 25 3.93 16.90 4.46
N GLU A 26 3.59 17.23 3.20
CA GLU A 26 2.28 16.94 2.64
C GLU A 26 2.02 15.44 2.61
N TYR A 27 0.77 15.05 2.87
CA TYR A 27 0.37 13.66 2.83
C TYR A 27 -0.99 13.47 2.17
N LYS A 28 -1.20 12.27 1.63
CA LYS A 28 -2.48 11.81 1.07
C LYS A 28 -2.75 10.40 1.58
N VAL A 29 -3.99 10.11 1.91
CA VAL A 29 -4.43 8.76 2.29
C VAL A 29 -5.37 8.25 1.21
N GLU A 30 -5.23 6.97 0.88
CA GLU A 30 -6.15 6.26 -0.02
C GLU A 30 -6.52 4.91 0.60
N LYS A 31 -7.70 4.40 0.24
CA LYS A 31 -8.18 3.09 0.68
C LYS A 31 -8.90 2.42 -0.47
N LEU A 32 -8.53 1.19 -0.75
CA LEU A 32 -9.20 0.33 -1.73
C LEU A 32 -9.70 -0.94 -1.07
N SER A 33 -10.76 -1.54 -1.61
CA SER A 33 -11.16 -2.89 -1.22
C SER A 33 -10.08 -3.88 -1.63
N THR A 34 -9.72 -4.80 -0.74
CA THR A 34 -8.80 -5.89 -1.06
C THR A 34 -9.49 -6.87 -2.01
N THR A 35 -8.84 -7.13 -3.14
CA THR A 35 -9.26 -8.09 -4.15
C THR A 35 -8.73 -9.49 -3.84
N SER A 36 -9.31 -10.52 -4.48
CA SER A 36 -8.80 -11.90 -4.37
C SER A 36 -7.34 -12.00 -4.82
N ASP A 37 -7.00 -11.32 -5.91
CA ASP A 37 -5.62 -10.99 -6.25
C ASP A 37 -5.24 -9.65 -5.64
N GLN A 38 -4.58 -9.69 -4.49
CA GLN A 38 -4.20 -8.52 -3.71
C GLN A 38 -3.24 -7.58 -4.45
N SER A 39 -2.46 -8.10 -5.41
CA SER A 39 -1.51 -7.30 -6.18
C SER A 39 -2.21 -6.19 -6.97
N LEU A 40 -3.44 -6.44 -7.41
CA LEU A 40 -4.25 -5.46 -8.14
C LEU A 40 -4.60 -4.26 -7.27
N ALA A 41 -5.05 -4.48 -6.04
CA ALA A 41 -5.35 -3.40 -5.10
C ALA A 41 -4.09 -2.57 -4.79
N VAL A 42 -2.93 -3.22 -4.61
CA VAL A 42 -1.64 -2.54 -4.39
C VAL A 42 -1.26 -1.67 -5.58
N ILE A 43 -1.29 -2.20 -6.80
CA ILE A 43 -0.91 -1.48 -8.02
C ILE A 43 -1.84 -0.29 -8.24
N GLN A 44 -3.16 -0.51 -8.23
CA GLN A 44 -4.15 0.55 -8.43
C GLN A 44 -4.05 1.66 -7.38
N GLY A 45 -3.81 1.28 -6.12
CA GLY A 45 -3.65 2.26 -5.05
C GLY A 45 -2.42 3.12 -5.24
N ILE A 46 -1.26 2.51 -5.56
CA ILE A 46 -0.02 3.25 -5.84
C ILE A 46 -0.20 4.20 -7.03
N GLU A 47 -0.87 3.76 -8.10
CA GLU A 47 -1.14 4.58 -9.30
C GLU A 47 -2.09 5.77 -9.04
N SER A 48 -2.94 5.69 -8.02
CA SER A 48 -3.83 6.79 -7.59
C SER A 48 -3.13 7.88 -6.75
N GLY A 49 -1.84 7.70 -6.48
CA GLY A 49 -1.01 8.62 -5.70
C GLY A 49 -0.78 9.98 -6.39
N PRO A 50 -0.22 10.96 -5.66
CA PRO A 50 0.00 12.32 -6.17
C PRO A 50 1.22 12.46 -7.10
N SER A 51 1.95 11.38 -7.38
CA SER A 51 3.20 11.40 -8.15
C SER A 51 3.29 10.16 -9.03
N PRO A 52 3.92 10.24 -10.21
CA PRO A 52 4.20 9.06 -11.04
C PRO A 52 4.94 8.00 -10.25
N VAL A 53 4.60 6.72 -10.46
CA VAL A 53 5.23 5.59 -9.76
C VAL A 53 6.76 5.59 -9.93
N ALA A 54 7.24 5.97 -11.12
CA ALA A 54 8.67 6.06 -11.43
C ALA A 54 9.43 7.13 -10.62
N GLU A 55 8.72 8.06 -9.98
CA GLU A 55 9.29 9.12 -9.16
C GLU A 55 9.17 8.83 -7.66
N LEU A 56 8.43 7.80 -7.25
CA LEU A 56 8.35 7.41 -5.84
C LEU A 56 9.73 6.96 -5.34
N ALA A 57 10.20 7.59 -4.27
CA ALA A 57 11.49 7.26 -3.68
C ALA A 57 11.48 5.92 -2.94
N ALA A 58 10.31 5.47 -2.47
CA ALA A 58 10.13 4.19 -1.80
C ALA A 58 8.67 3.75 -1.75
N VAL A 59 8.48 2.43 -1.72
CA VAL A 59 7.22 1.76 -1.35
C VAL A 59 7.51 0.89 -0.13
N VAL A 60 6.86 1.17 1.00
CA VAL A 60 6.96 0.36 2.23
C VAL A 60 5.72 -0.51 2.29
N HIS A 61 5.87 -1.82 2.08
CA HIS A 61 4.76 -2.76 2.00
C HIS A 61 4.64 -3.57 3.31
N GLY A 62 3.53 -3.38 4.01
CA GLY A 62 3.07 -4.20 5.13
C GLY A 62 1.85 -5.05 4.73
N THR A 63 1.74 -6.24 5.31
CA THR A 63 0.59 -7.11 5.08
C THR A 63 0.25 -7.92 6.32
N THR A 64 -1.04 -8.12 6.56
CA THR A 64 -1.56 -8.98 7.64
C THR A 64 -1.80 -10.42 7.19
N ILE A 65 -1.58 -10.74 5.91
CA ILE A 65 -1.90 -12.05 5.33
C ILE A 65 -1.10 -13.18 5.97
N ALA A 66 0.20 -12.97 6.22
CA ALA A 66 1.04 -13.96 6.89
C ALA A 66 0.52 -14.26 8.31
N THR A 67 0.20 -13.21 9.08
CA THR A 67 -0.35 -13.35 10.43
C THR A 67 -1.70 -14.06 10.41
N ASN A 68 -2.59 -13.70 9.49
CA ASN A 68 -3.91 -14.33 9.36
C ASN A 68 -3.80 -15.79 8.95
N ALA A 69 -2.87 -16.15 8.06
CA ALA A 69 -2.65 -17.55 7.68
C ALA A 69 -2.26 -18.43 8.89
N VAL A 70 -1.45 -17.90 9.81
CA VAL A 70 -1.09 -18.59 11.07
C VAL A 70 -2.32 -18.74 11.97
N LEU A 71 -3.07 -17.67 12.19
CA LEU A 71 -4.25 -17.68 13.07
C LEU A 71 -5.36 -18.60 12.55
N GLU A 72 -5.60 -18.60 11.23
CA GLU A 72 -6.64 -19.39 10.57
C GLU A 72 -6.19 -20.84 10.27
N ARG A 73 -4.94 -21.19 10.59
CA ARG A 73 -4.33 -22.49 10.26
C ARG A 73 -4.43 -22.83 8.77
N LYS A 74 -4.29 -21.80 7.93
CA LYS A 74 -4.22 -21.91 6.47
C LYS A 74 -2.77 -21.86 5.97
N GLY A 75 -1.83 -22.27 6.82
CA GLY A 75 -0.45 -22.54 6.43
C GLY A 75 -0.36 -23.78 5.52
N ALA A 76 0.81 -24.00 4.94
CA ALA A 76 1.08 -25.12 4.02
C ALA A 76 0.78 -26.50 4.62
#